data_AF-A0A3N5H2R0-F1
#
_entry.id   AF-A0A3N5H2R0-F1
#
_cell.length_a   1.000
_cell.length_b   1.000
_cell.length_c   1.000
_cell.angle_alpha   90.00
_cell.angle_beta   90.00
_cell.angle_gamma   90.00
#
_symmetry.space_group_name_H-M   'P 1'
#
loop_
_entity.id
_entity.type
_entity.pdbx_description
1 polymer ?
#
loop_
_entity_poly.entity_id
_entity_poly.type
_entity_poly.pdbx_seq_one_letter_code
_entity_poly.pdbx_strand_id
1 'polypeptide(L)'
;MSDVVSSTAGELEVHVVQPDAGPRPPLLVVFNHGYGASGEDLVPFVPELLEREPRLRSVRFAFPAAPLSMGDAGWGDARAWWPLDWVKLSTLSRTPAGREQLRNEVPEGLGSARRKLQGAIEALLAGTGLGPERV
;
A
#
# COMPACT_ATOMS: atom_id res chain seq x y z
N MET A 1 12.01 4.63 18.58
CA MET A 1 11.11 4.35 17.45
C MET A 1 11.22 5.52 16.51
N SER A 2 11.32 5.26 15.21
CA SER A 2 11.21 6.32 14.21
C SER A 2 9.74 6.73 14.15
N ASP A 3 9.47 8.04 14.17
CA ASP A 3 8.08 8.50 14.18
C ASP A 3 7.40 8.17 12.86
N VAL A 4 6.18 7.62 12.95
CA VAL A 4 5.29 7.41 11.81
C VAL A 4 4.63 8.76 11.52
N VAL A 5 4.78 9.26 10.30
CA VAL A 5 4.15 10.51 9.87
C VAL A 5 3.02 10.18 8.89
N SER A 6 1.79 10.41 9.32
CA SER A 6 0.60 10.29 8.47
C SER A 6 0.38 11.58 7.69
N SER A 7 0.13 11.46 6.39
CA SER A 7 -0.16 12.59 5.50
C SER A 7 -1.02 12.16 4.32
N THR A 8 -1.38 13.10 3.44
CA THR A 8 -2.01 12.78 2.17
C THR A 8 -1.00 12.92 1.04
N ALA A 9 -0.87 11.88 0.22
CA ALA A 9 -0.08 11.89 -1.00
C ALA A 9 -1.01 11.61 -2.19
N GLY A 10 -1.15 12.59 -3.09
CA GLY A 10 -2.17 12.53 -4.13
C GLY A 10 -3.57 12.45 -3.51
N GLU A 11 -4.29 11.35 -3.79
CA GLU A 11 -5.63 11.08 -3.26
C GLU A 11 -5.66 10.05 -2.12
N LEU A 12 -4.50 9.57 -1.65
CA LEU A 12 -4.41 8.54 -0.62
C LEU A 12 -3.86 9.11 0.67
N GLU A 13 -4.42 8.65 1.79
CA GLU A 13 -3.75 8.70 3.08
C GLU A 13 -2.53 7.77 3.03
N VAL A 14 -1.39 8.24 3.54
CA VAL A 14 -0.13 7.50 3.54
C VAL A 14 0.57 7.70 4.86
N HIS A 15 1.01 6.60 5.46
CA HIS A 15 1.90 6.61 6.61
C HIS A 15 3.34 6.47 6.11
N VAL A 16 4.24 7.35 6.57
CA VAL A 16 5.63 7.36 6.14
C VAL A 16 6.53 7.09 7.34
N VAL A 17 7.50 6.21 7.14
CA VAL A 17 8.57 5.93 8.11
C VAL A 17 9.90 6.15 7.42
N GLN A 18 10.73 7.03 7.98
CA GLN A 18 12.12 7.19 7.55
C GLN A 18 13.02 7.17 8.80
N PRO A 19 13.72 6.05 9.05
CA PRO A 19 14.44 5.87 10.30
C PRO A 19 15.56 6.88 10.55
N ASP A 20 16.38 7.13 9.53
CA ASP A 20 17.40 8.16 9.59
C ASP A 20 16.87 9.42 8.89
N ALA A 21 16.70 10.49 9.66
CA ALA A 21 16.20 11.76 9.17
C ALA A 21 17.20 12.38 8.17
N GLY A 22 16.79 12.48 6.91
CA GLY A 22 17.56 13.09 5.84
C GLY A 22 16.64 13.51 4.69
N PRO A 23 16.87 14.66 4.04
CA PRO A 23 15.93 15.20 3.06
C PRO A 23 15.82 14.36 1.78
N ARG A 24 16.80 13.49 1.50
CA ARG A 24 16.91 12.74 0.24
C ARG A 24 17.16 11.25 0.53
N PRO A 25 16.09 10.44 0.63
CA PRO A 25 16.26 9.00 0.74
C PRO A 25 16.85 8.44 -0.57
N PRO A 26 17.66 7.37 -0.53
CA PRO A 26 18.20 6.75 -1.73
C PRO A 26 17.19 5.81 -2.42
N LEU A 27 16.10 5.46 -1.75
CA LEU A 27 15.06 4.55 -2.22
C LEU A 27 13.76 4.89 -1.50
N LEU A 28 12.65 4.83 -2.22
CA LEU A 28 11.31 4.76 -1.65
C LEU A 28 10.84 3.30 -1.72
N VAL A 29 10.28 2.77 -0.64
CA VAL A 29 9.68 1.43 -0.64
C VAL A 29 8.21 1.57 -0.27
N VAL A 30 7.33 1.07 -1.13
CA VAL A 30 5.88 1.18 -0.95
C VAL A 30 5.30 -0.18 -0.57
N PHE A 31 4.66 -0.23 0.60
CA PHE A 31 3.98 -1.43 1.11
C PHE A 31 2.47 -1.26 0.98
N ASN A 32 1.85 -2.01 0.07
CA ASN A 32 0.39 -2.04 -0.07
C ASN A 32 -0.19 -3.17 0.78
N HIS A 33 -1.04 -2.81 1.75
CA HIS A 33 -1.74 -3.78 2.59
C HIS A 33 -2.77 -4.60 1.79
N GLY A 34 -3.19 -5.74 2.36
CA GLY A 34 -4.21 -6.62 1.80
C GLY A 34 -5.65 -6.15 2.06
N TYR A 35 -6.63 -6.81 1.44
CA TYR A 35 -8.05 -6.48 1.62
C TYR A 35 -8.48 -6.59 3.08
N GLY A 36 -9.11 -5.54 3.63
CA GLY A 36 -9.64 -5.52 4.99
C GLY A 36 -8.60 -5.19 6.08
N ALA A 37 -7.33 -5.03 5.72
CA ALA A 37 -6.30 -4.52 6.64
C ALA A 37 -6.38 -2.99 6.75
N SER A 38 -5.83 -2.42 7.82
CA SER A 38 -5.70 -0.96 7.97
C SER A 38 -4.51 -0.42 7.18
N GLY A 39 -4.45 0.92 7.00
CA GLY A 39 -3.33 1.59 6.36
C GLY A 39 -1.99 1.39 7.10
N GLU A 40 -2.04 1.14 8.40
CA GLU A 40 -0.86 0.98 9.25
C GLU A 40 -0.44 -0.49 9.47
N ASP A 41 -1.20 -1.47 8.97
CA ASP A 41 -1.02 -2.90 9.24
C ASP A 41 0.40 -3.42 8.95
N LEU A 42 1.05 -2.85 7.93
CA LEU A 42 2.40 -3.22 7.53
C LEU A 42 3.51 -2.35 8.14
N VAL A 43 3.19 -1.25 8.83
CA VAL A 43 4.18 -0.38 9.49
C VAL A 43 5.08 -1.14 10.47
N PRO A 44 4.57 -2.09 11.29
CA PRO A 44 5.40 -2.87 12.19
C PRO A 44 6.46 -3.76 11.51
N PHE A 45 6.42 -3.96 10.19
CA PHE A 45 7.49 -4.67 9.47
C PHE A 45 8.79 -3.87 9.40
N VAL A 46 8.74 -2.54 9.50
CA VAL A 46 9.94 -1.69 9.40
C VAL A 46 11.00 -2.07 10.44
N PRO A 47 10.74 -2.08 11.76
CA PRO A 47 11.76 -2.45 12.74
C PRO A 47 12.36 -3.84 12.49
N GLU A 48 11.54 -4.82 12.11
CA GLU A 48 11.99 -6.19 11.78
C GLU A 48 12.91 -6.24 10.55
N LEU A 49 12.59 -5.45 9.52
CA LEU A 49 13.44 -5.31 8.34
C LEU A 49 14.77 -4.63 8.67
N LEU A 50 14.75 -3.60 9.52
CA LEU A 50 15.95 -2.88 9.94
C LEU A 50 16.86 -3.72 10.83
N GLU A 51 16.30 -4.62 11.65
CA GLU A 51 17.09 -5.57 12.43
C GLU A 51 17.87 -6.53 11.53
N ARG A 52 17.22 -7.05 10.48
CA ARG A 52 17.82 -7.99 9.54
C ARG A 52 18.75 -7.32 8.53
N GLU A 53 18.43 -6.09 8.13
CA GLU A 53 19.17 -5.35 7.12
C GLU A 53 19.34 -3.87 7.54
N PRO A 54 20.33 -3.57 8.39
CA PRO A 54 20.56 -2.23 8.92
C PRO A 54 20.85 -1.16 7.86
N ARG A 55 21.29 -1.53 6.65
CA ARG A 55 21.54 -0.54 5.59
C ARG A 55 20.26 0.17 5.13
N LEU A 56 19.09 -0.39 5.42
CA LEU A 56 17.79 0.19 5.07
C LEU A 56 17.38 1.37 5.94
N ARG A 57 18.15 1.75 6.97
CA ARG A 57 17.78 2.89 7.84
C ARG A 57 17.68 4.24 7.10
N SER A 58 18.39 4.37 5.98
CA SER A 58 18.32 5.56 5.12
C SER A 58 17.13 5.56 4.14
N VAL A 59 16.44 4.43 3.99
CA VAL A 59 15.30 4.25 3.06
C VAL A 59 14.06 4.90 3.64
N ARG A 60 13.22 5.45 2.75
CA ARG A 60 11.88 5.91 3.10
C ARG A 60 10.87 4.81 2.79
N PHE A 61 10.09 4.44 3.79
CA PHE A 61 8.99 3.49 3.66
C PHE A 61 7.67 4.24 3.62
N ALA A 62 6.76 3.86 2.72
CA ALA A 62 5.43 4.43 2.58
C ALA A 62 4.37 3.34 2.61
N PHE A 63 3.31 3.59 3.36
CA PHE A 63 2.19 2.67 3.59
C PHE A 63 0.90 3.38 3.19
N PRO A 64 0.54 3.37 1.89
CA PRO A 64 -0.70 3.99 1.44
C PRO A 64 -1.91 3.17 1.90
N ALA A 65 -2.85 3.84 2.56
CA ALA A 65 -4.14 3.29 2.91
C ALA A 65 -5.03 3.22 1.65
N ALA A 66 -5.64 2.08 1.41
CA ALA A 66 -6.50 1.92 0.25
C ALA A 66 -7.75 2.83 0.32
N PRO A 67 -8.28 3.31 -0.82
CA PRO A 67 -9.23 4.41 -0.84
C PRO A 67 -10.62 4.09 -0.29
N LEU A 68 -11.02 2.82 -0.22
CA LEU A 68 -12.34 2.43 0.29
C LEU A 68 -12.25 2.16 1.79
N SER A 69 -12.97 2.95 2.59
CA SER A 69 -13.19 2.64 4.01
C SER A 69 -14.21 1.53 4.15
N MET A 70 -13.97 0.60 5.07
CA MET A 70 -14.91 -0.46 5.45
C MET A 70 -15.52 -0.22 6.83
N GLY A 71 -15.23 0.93 7.45
CA GLY A 71 -15.69 1.30 8.78
C GLY A 71 -17.22 1.37 8.90
N ASP A 72 -17.92 1.83 7.86
CA ASP A 72 -19.39 1.88 7.83
C ASP A 72 -20.04 0.50 7.92
N ALA A 73 -19.32 -0.55 7.53
CA ALA A 73 -19.74 -1.95 7.67
C ALA A 73 -19.32 -2.58 9.01
N GLY A 74 -18.77 -1.79 9.94
CA GLY A 74 -18.32 -2.24 11.26
C GLY A 74 -16.91 -2.83 11.31
N TRP A 75 -16.09 -2.64 10.26
CA TRP A 75 -14.74 -3.22 10.17
C TRP A 75 -13.63 -2.30 10.70
N GLY A 76 -13.98 -1.28 11.48
CA GLY A 76 -13.01 -0.31 12.03
C GLY A 76 -12.23 0.39 10.92
N ASP A 77 -10.90 0.44 11.06
CA ASP A 77 -9.99 1.13 10.13
C ASP A 77 -9.63 0.28 8.89
N ALA A 78 -10.34 -0.83 8.66
CA ALA A 78 -10.15 -1.67 7.49
C ALA A 78 -10.33 -0.90 6.17
N ARG A 79 -9.45 -1.18 5.22
CA ARG A 79 -9.42 -0.56 3.90
C ARG A 79 -9.43 -1.60 2.78
N ALA A 80 -9.93 -1.19 1.62
CA ALA A 80 -9.88 -2.01 0.40
C ALA A 80 -9.48 -1.18 -0.83
N TRP A 81 -8.66 -1.78 -1.70
CA TRP A 81 -8.25 -1.15 -2.97
C TRP A 81 -9.40 -1.11 -3.97
N TRP A 82 -10.17 -2.18 -4.02
CA TRP A 82 -11.39 -2.31 -4.80
C TRP A 82 -12.36 -3.26 -4.10
N PRO A 83 -13.66 -3.21 -4.40
CA PRO A 83 -14.64 -4.12 -3.82
C PRO A 83 -14.35 -5.57 -4.22
N LEU A 84 -14.60 -6.51 -3.31
CA LEU A 84 -14.44 -7.93 -3.59
C LEU A 84 -15.79 -8.64 -3.57
N ASP A 85 -16.16 -9.27 -4.69
CA ASP A 85 -17.33 -10.15 -4.74
C ASP A 85 -16.97 -11.51 -4.13
N TRP A 86 -17.30 -11.67 -2.85
CA TRP A 86 -17.04 -12.90 -2.10
C TRP A 86 -17.81 -14.11 -2.64
N VAL A 87 -19.01 -13.92 -3.16
CA VAL A 87 -19.82 -15.02 -3.70
C VAL A 87 -19.18 -15.55 -4.98
N LYS A 88 -18.80 -14.64 -5.88
CA LYS A 88 -18.09 -14.98 -7.11
C LYS A 88 -16.73 -15.62 -6.81
N LEU A 89 -15.94 -15.03 -5.92
CA LEU A 89 -14.62 -15.54 -5.55
C LEU A 89 -14.72 -16.95 -4.94
N SER A 90 -15.63 -17.15 -3.98
CA SER A 90 -15.83 -18.46 -3.35
C SER A 90 -16.36 -19.52 -4.31
N THR A 91 -17.18 -19.13 -5.28
CA THR A 91 -17.70 -20.05 -6.30
C THR A 91 -16.64 -20.45 -7.31
N LEU A 92 -15.95 -19.48 -7.92
CA LEU A 92 -15.00 -19.71 -9.00
C LEU A 92 -13.69 -20.34 -8.51
N SER A 93 -13.25 -20.04 -7.29
CA SER A 93 -11.99 -20.57 -6.73
C SER A 93 -11.99 -22.11 -6.55
N ARG A 94 -13.17 -22.74 -6.55
CA ARG A 94 -13.33 -24.20 -6.33
C ARG A 94 -12.89 -25.07 -7.50
N THR A 95 -12.72 -24.49 -8.70
CA THR A 95 -12.35 -25.26 -9.90
C THR A 95 -11.11 -24.68 -10.58
N PRO A 96 -10.32 -25.50 -11.29
CA PRO A 96 -9.21 -25.00 -12.11
C PRO A 96 -9.65 -23.93 -13.12
N ALA A 97 -10.74 -24.17 -13.85
CA ALA A 97 -11.28 -23.23 -14.84
C ALA A 97 -11.77 -21.91 -14.21
N GLY A 98 -12.48 -21.96 -13.08
CA GLY A 98 -12.90 -20.75 -12.39
C GLY A 98 -11.72 -19.94 -11.83
N ARG A 99 -10.66 -20.60 -11.35
CA ARG A 99 -9.41 -19.91 -10.96
C ARG A 99 -8.71 -19.25 -12.13
N GLU A 100 -8.75 -19.86 -13.31
CA GLU A 100 -8.23 -19.26 -14.54
C GLU A 100 -9.04 -18.02 -14.95
N GLN A 101 -10.36 -18.11 -14.89
CA GLN A 101 -11.24 -16.96 -15.12
C GLN A 101 -10.93 -15.80 -14.16
N LEU A 102 -10.82 -16.07 -12.86
CA LEU A 102 -10.46 -15.05 -11.86
C LEU A 102 -9.11 -14.38 -12.16
N ARG A 103 -8.11 -15.12 -12.66
CA ARG A 103 -6.80 -14.56 -13.02
C ARG A 103 -6.84 -13.65 -14.25
N ASN A 104 -7.74 -13.93 -15.18
CA ASN A 104 -7.82 -13.20 -16.45
C ASN A 104 -8.82 -12.03 -16.40
N GLU A 105 -9.59 -11.91 -15.32
CA GLU A 105 -10.53 -10.83 -15.12
C GLU A 105 -9.86 -9.61 -14.45
N VAL A 106 -10.24 -8.42 -14.90
CA VAL A 106 -9.86 -7.16 -14.24
C VAL A 106 -10.99 -6.78 -13.28
N PRO A 107 -10.75 -6.76 -11.95
CA PRO A 107 -11.76 -6.37 -10.98
C PRO A 107 -12.25 -4.93 -11.23
N GLU A 108 -13.55 -4.73 -11.01
CA GLU A 108 -14.11 -3.38 -10.93
C GLU A 108 -13.33 -2.56 -9.89
N GLY A 109 -12.99 -1.31 -10.21
CA GLY A 109 -12.25 -0.43 -9.31
C GLY A 109 -10.72 -0.57 -9.36
N LEU A 110 -10.16 -1.68 -9.88
CA LEU A 110 -8.70 -1.87 -9.95
C LEU A 110 -8.00 -0.73 -10.73
N GLY A 111 -8.59 -0.29 -11.84
CA GLY A 111 -8.06 0.82 -12.63
C GLY A 111 -8.05 2.16 -11.87
N SER A 112 -9.06 2.40 -11.03
CA SER A 112 -9.13 3.59 -10.17
C SER A 112 -8.07 3.52 -9.06
N ALA A 113 -7.97 2.38 -8.39
CA ALA A 113 -6.96 2.11 -7.37
C ALA A 113 -5.53 2.32 -7.91
N ARG A 114 -5.25 1.79 -9.12
CA ARG A 114 -3.97 1.97 -9.80
C ARG A 114 -3.62 3.45 -10.00
N ARG A 115 -4.55 4.24 -10.53
CA ARG A 115 -4.31 5.68 -10.75
C ARG A 115 -4.04 6.43 -9.45
N LYS A 116 -4.80 6.15 -8.39
CA LYS A 116 -4.60 6.78 -7.08
C LYS A 116 -3.25 6.40 -6.47
N LEU A 117 -2.86 5.13 -6.57
CA LEU A 117 -1.55 4.67 -6.11
C LEU A 117 -0.41 5.32 -6.90
N GLN A 118 -0.53 5.41 -8.23
CA GLN A 118 0.44 6.13 -9.07
C GLN A 118 0.58 7.59 -8.66
N GLY A 119 -0.54 8.31 -8.48
CA GLY A 119 -0.52 9.70 -8.03
C GLY A 119 0.09 9.87 -6.62
N ALA A 120 -0.15 8.93 -5.71
CA ALA A 120 0.49 8.92 -4.40
C ALA A 120 2.01 8.72 -4.50
N ILE A 121 2.47 7.78 -5.34
CA ILE A 121 3.89 7.53 -5.60
C ILE A 121 4.56 8.77 -6.20
N GLU A 122 3.94 9.40 -7.21
CA GLU A 122 4.45 10.64 -7.81
C GLU A 122 4.58 11.76 -6.77
N ALA A 123 3.58 11.93 -5.91
CA ALA A 123 3.61 12.91 -4.82
C ALA A 123 4.70 12.60 -3.78
N LEU A 124 4.94 11.32 -3.45
CA LEU A 124 5.99 10.91 -2.51
C LEU A 124 7.41 11.07 -3.07
N LEU A 125 7.58 10.93 -4.39
CA LEU A 125 8.84 11.15 -5.09
C LEU A 125 9.14 12.64 -5.29
N ALA A 126 8.12 13.49 -5.37
CA ALA A 126 8.28 14.92 -5.57
C ALA A 126 9.23 15.55 -4.53
N GLY A 127 10.22 16.29 -5.00
CA GLY A 127 11.22 16.97 -4.14
C GLY A 127 12.29 16.07 -3.51
N THR A 128 12.22 14.74 -3.68
CA THR A 128 13.25 13.81 -3.16
C THR A 128 14.49 13.73 -4.05
N GLY A 129 14.34 14.03 -5.34
CA GLY A 129 15.37 13.80 -6.35
C GLY A 129 15.45 12.35 -6.85
N LEU A 130 14.56 11.47 -6.38
CA LEU A 130 14.42 10.10 -6.89
C LEU A 130 13.56 10.08 -8.15
N GLY A 131 13.95 9.22 -9.11
CA GLY A 131 13.14 8.85 -10.25
C GLY A 131 12.29 7.60 -10.01
N PRO A 132 11.40 7.24 -10.95
CA PRO A 132 10.53 6.06 -10.85
C PRO A 132 11.29 4.73 -10.84
N GLU A 133 12.58 4.71 -11.19
CA GLU A 133 13.46 3.54 -11.06
C GLU A 133 13.94 3.27 -9.62
N ARG A 134 13.53 4.13 -8.67
CA ARG A 134 13.92 4.09 -7.25
C ARG A 134 12.72 4.04 -6.30
N VAL A 135 11.61 3.44 -6.76
CA VAL A 135 10.42 3.13 -5.97
C VAL A 135 10.04 1.66 -6.07
#